data_AF-A0A7X0XYI0-F1
#
_entry.id   AF-A0A7X0XYI0-F1
#
_cell.length_a   1.000
_cell.length_b   1.000
_cell.length_c   1.000
_cell.angle_alpha   90.00
_cell.angle_beta   90.00
_cell.angle_gamma   90.00
#
_symmetry.space_group_name_H-M   'P 1'
#
loop_
_entity.id
_entity.type
_entity.pdbx_description
1 polymer ?
#
loop_
_entity_poly.entity_id
_entity_poly.type
_entity_poly.pdbx_seq_one_letter_code
_entity_poly.pdbx_strand_id
1 'polypeptide(L)'
;LHPDLQTAYDIKEAYQAWFDTNKRKERRDVRQTLHDFYQLVRDTHLPEFIKAIGTLERWETEIINAFIYPHLSNGFVEGINNRTKVIKRTSYGFKNFSRFRAKILAQHFIKDFDISVG
;
A
#
# COMPACT_ATOMS: atom_id res chain seq x y z
N LEU A 1 25.44 18.66 3.09
CA LEU A 1 24.48 17.61 3.48
C LEU A 1 25.29 16.42 4.00
N HIS A 2 24.83 15.74 5.05
CA HIS A 2 25.49 14.52 5.52
C HIS A 2 25.49 13.48 4.37
N PRO A 3 26.60 12.75 4.10
CA PRO A 3 26.68 11.78 3.01
C PRO A 3 25.51 10.78 2.98
N ASP A 4 25.09 10.31 4.16
CA ASP A 4 23.96 9.40 4.31
C ASP A 4 22.62 10.01 3.86
N LEU A 5 22.41 11.32 4.08
CA LEU A 5 21.20 12.02 3.65
C LEU A 5 21.15 12.17 2.13
N GLN A 6 22.31 12.40 1.49
CA GLN A 6 22.38 12.44 0.04
C GLN A 6 22.05 11.06 -0.53
N THR A 7 22.67 10.01 0.02
CA THR A 7 22.44 8.63 -0.43
C THR A 7 20.97 8.20 -0.22
N ALA A 8 20.38 8.55 0.93
CA ALA A 8 18.97 8.32 1.20
C ALA A 8 18.04 9.01 0.19
N TYR A 9 18.38 10.25 -0.19
CA TYR A 9 17.65 10.99 -1.21
C TYR A 9 17.76 10.30 -2.58
N ASP A 10 18.97 9.89 -2.97
CA ASP A 10 19.23 9.23 -4.25
C ASP A 10 18.47 7.89 -4.35
N ILE A 11 18.43 7.09 -3.27
CA ILE A 11 17.63 5.85 -3.21
C ILE A 11 16.14 6.16 -3.41
N LYS A 12 15.61 7.18 -2.75
CA LYS A 12 14.21 7.59 -2.90
C LYS A 12 13.92 7.99 -4.34
N GLU A 13 14.78 8.80 -4.95
CA GLU A 13 14.61 9.23 -6.35
C GLU A 13 14.68 8.03 -7.31
N ALA A 14 15.60 7.09 -7.10
CA ALA A 14 15.69 5.85 -7.87
C ALA A 14 14.41 5.02 -7.78
N TYR A 15 13.84 4.88 -6.57
CA TYR A 15 12.55 4.19 -6.38
C TYR A 15 11.41 4.90 -7.14
N GLN A 16 11.34 6.23 -7.05
CA GLN A 16 10.31 7.01 -7.73
C GLN A 16 10.41 6.88 -9.26
N ALA A 17 11.62 6.94 -9.80
CA ALA A 17 11.88 6.73 -11.23
C ALA A 17 11.48 5.32 -11.69
N TRP A 18 11.83 4.29 -10.90
CA TRP A 18 11.41 2.91 -11.13
C TRP A 18 9.88 2.78 -11.15
N PHE A 19 9.20 3.36 -10.16
CA PHE A 19 7.74 3.31 -10.03
C PHE A 19 7.04 3.97 -11.22
N ASP A 20 7.43 5.20 -11.57
CA ASP A 20 6.81 5.96 -12.67
C ASP A 20 7.04 5.28 -14.03
N THR A 21 8.22 4.69 -14.23
CA THR A 21 8.56 3.96 -15.46
C THR A 21 7.67 2.74 -15.63
N ASN A 22 7.50 1.94 -14.57
CA ASN A 22 6.71 0.71 -14.60
C ASN A 22 5.19 0.96 -14.55
N LYS A 23 4.76 2.13 -14.08
CA LYS A 23 3.35 2.54 -14.12
C LYS A 23 2.90 3.00 -15.51
N ARG A 24 3.78 3.66 -16.27
CA ARG A 24 3.45 4.24 -17.60
C ARG A 24 3.56 3.25 -18.74
N LYS A 25 4.47 2.30 -18.64
CA LYS A 25 4.72 1.29 -19.65
C LYS A 25 4.16 -0.02 -19.11
N GLU A 26 3.24 -0.67 -19.84
CA GLU A 26 2.81 -2.05 -19.54
C GLU A 26 4.00 -3.00 -19.72
N ARG A 27 4.87 -3.04 -18.71
CA ARG A 27 6.13 -3.74 -18.74
C ARG A 27 5.97 -5.13 -18.17
N ARG A 28 6.53 -6.12 -18.86
CA ARG A 28 6.55 -7.52 -18.39
C ARG A 28 7.73 -7.83 -17.48
N ASP A 29 8.68 -6.90 -17.34
CA ASP A 29 9.94 -7.02 -16.60
C ASP A 29 9.93 -6.31 -15.23
N VAL A 30 8.76 -5.92 -14.71
CA VAL A 30 8.62 -5.23 -13.40
C VAL A 30 9.35 -5.97 -12.28
N ARG A 31 9.26 -7.31 -12.26
CA ARG A 31 9.97 -8.15 -11.28
C ARG A 31 11.48 -7.96 -11.34
N GLN A 32 12.06 -8.05 -12.53
CA GLN A 32 13.51 -7.92 -12.70
C GLN A 32 13.98 -6.53 -12.30
N THR A 33 13.30 -5.49 -12.78
CA THR A 33 13.68 -4.10 -12.44
C THR A 33 13.52 -3.78 -10.96
N LEU A 34 12.59 -4.44 -10.25
CA LEU A 34 12.45 -4.33 -8.80
C LEU A 34 13.59 -5.02 -8.06
N HIS A 35 14.05 -6.18 -8.54
CA HIS A 35 15.25 -6.85 -8.01
C HIS A 35 16.52 -6.02 -8.23
N ASP A 36 16.65 -5.39 -9.40
CA ASP A 36 17.76 -4.47 -9.69
C ASP A 36 17.76 -3.29 -8.70
N PHE A 37 16.57 -2.76 -8.37
CA PHE A 37 16.44 -1.73 -7.33
C PHE A 37 16.84 -2.25 -5.93
N TYR A 38 16.48 -3.48 -5.57
CA TYR A 38 16.91 -4.05 -4.27
C TYR A 38 18.43 -4.18 -4.18
N GLN A 39 19.10 -4.59 -5.26
CA GLN A 39 20.56 -4.66 -5.29
C GLN A 39 21.18 -3.28 -5.18
N LEU A 40 20.68 -2.30 -5.93
CA LEU A 40 21.12 -0.90 -5.81
C LEU A 40 21.10 -0.42 -4.35
N VAL A 41 20.00 -0.70 -3.62
CA VAL A 41 19.89 -0.31 -2.21
C VAL A 41 20.88 -1.07 -1.32
N ARG A 42 21.07 -2.37 -1.53
CA ARG A 42 22.05 -3.16 -0.76
C ARG A 42 23.47 -2.62 -0.94
N ASP A 43 23.81 -2.18 -2.15
CA ASP A 43 25.14 -1.63 -2.48
C ASP A 43 25.40 -0.25 -1.82
N THR A 44 24.36 0.47 -1.40
CA THR A 44 24.54 1.73 -0.63
C THR A 44 24.98 1.53 0.81
N HIS A 45 24.90 0.30 1.35
CA HIS A 45 25.26 -0.05 2.73
C HIS A 45 24.50 0.76 3.81
N LEU A 46 23.38 1.40 3.48
CA LEU A 46 22.54 2.14 4.43
C LEU A 46 21.58 1.19 5.17
N PRO A 47 21.79 0.91 6.47
CA PRO A 47 21.05 -0.14 7.18
C PRO A 47 19.54 0.15 7.28
N GLU A 48 19.14 1.42 7.37
CA GLU A 48 17.74 1.85 7.41
C GLU A 48 17.02 1.47 6.12
N PHE A 49 17.67 1.65 4.97
CA PHE A 49 17.10 1.33 3.66
C PHE A 49 17.17 -0.16 3.35
N ILE A 50 18.23 -0.86 3.76
CA ILE A 50 18.30 -2.32 3.69
C ILE A 50 17.15 -2.95 4.49
N LYS A 51 16.83 -2.41 5.67
CA LYS A 51 15.66 -2.84 6.44
C LYS A 51 14.34 -2.49 5.74
N ALA A 52 14.25 -1.32 5.12
CA ALA A 52 13.04 -0.89 4.40
C ALA A 52 12.74 -1.80 3.19
N ILE A 53 13.73 -2.13 2.37
CA ILE A 53 13.53 -3.05 1.23
C ILE A 53 13.11 -4.45 1.67
N GLY A 54 13.50 -4.91 2.87
CA GLY A 54 13.01 -6.18 3.42
C GLY A 54 11.49 -6.21 3.62
N THR A 55 10.84 -5.04 3.78
CA THR A 55 9.38 -4.95 3.76
C THR A 55 8.86 -5.08 2.33
N LEU A 56 9.51 -4.45 1.35
CA LEU A 56 9.13 -4.57 -0.06
C LEU A 56 9.27 -6.00 -0.56
N GLU A 57 10.35 -6.70 -0.22
CA GLU A 57 10.58 -8.12 -0.56
C GLU A 57 9.46 -9.02 -0.02
N ARG A 58 9.01 -8.77 1.22
CA ARG A 58 7.90 -9.53 1.81
C ARG A 58 6.57 -9.36 1.05
N TRP A 59 6.36 -8.19 0.46
CA TRP A 59 5.15 -7.83 -0.28
C TRP A 59 5.37 -7.78 -1.80
N GLU A 60 6.44 -8.40 -2.30
CA GLU A 60 6.87 -8.30 -3.70
C GLU A 60 5.74 -8.74 -4.65
N THR A 61 5.05 -9.82 -4.29
CA THR A 61 3.97 -10.39 -5.12
C THR A 61 2.84 -9.39 -5.30
N GLU A 62 2.40 -8.76 -4.22
CA GLU A 62 1.33 -7.75 -4.23
C GLU A 62 1.76 -6.49 -4.97
N ILE A 63 3.01 -6.05 -4.78
CA ILE A 63 3.57 -4.90 -5.49
C ILE A 63 3.56 -5.17 -7.00
N ILE A 64 4.08 -6.32 -7.44
CA ILE A 64 4.09 -6.69 -8.87
C ILE A 64 2.66 -6.80 -9.41
N ASN A 65 1.75 -7.44 -8.66
CA ASN A 65 0.35 -7.58 -9.06
C ASN A 65 -0.34 -6.23 -9.25
N ALA A 66 0.01 -5.21 -8.47
CA ALA A 66 -0.53 -3.85 -8.66
C ALA A 66 -0.17 -3.24 -10.03
N PHE A 67 0.96 -3.66 -10.63
CA PHE A 67 1.32 -3.25 -12.00
C PHE A 67 0.70 -4.14 -13.07
N ILE A 68 0.47 -5.44 -12.79
CA ILE A 68 -0.18 -6.38 -13.73
C ILE A 68 -1.68 -6.08 -13.86
N TYR A 69 -2.33 -5.68 -12.77
CA TYR A 69 -3.77 -5.41 -12.70
C TYR A 69 -4.04 -3.93 -12.39
N PRO A 70 -3.65 -2.98 -13.26
CA PRO A 70 -3.72 -1.55 -12.96
C PRO A 70 -5.15 -1.00 -12.83
N HIS A 71 -6.14 -1.77 -13.25
CA HIS A 71 -7.57 -1.46 -13.12
C HIS A 71 -8.13 -1.79 -11.73
N LEU A 72 -7.44 -2.59 -10.92
CA LEU A 72 -7.85 -2.86 -9.54
C LEU A 72 -7.58 -1.60 -8.70
N SER A 73 -8.65 -0.92 -8.33
CA SER A 73 -8.56 0.28 -7.49
C SER A 73 -8.66 -0.06 -6.00
N ASN A 74 -7.92 0.69 -5.18
CA ASN A 74 -8.11 0.68 -3.74
C ASN A 74 -9.42 1.35 -3.29
N GLY A 75 -10.21 1.93 -4.20
CA GLY A 75 -11.39 2.72 -3.88
C GLY A 75 -12.44 1.96 -3.06
N PHE A 76 -12.64 0.67 -3.32
CA PHE A 76 -13.54 -0.17 -2.53
C PHE A 76 -13.05 -0.31 -1.07
N VAL A 77 -11.77 -0.66 -0.89
CA VAL A 77 -11.13 -0.82 0.42
C VAL A 77 -11.09 0.51 1.17
N GLU A 78 -10.77 1.61 0.48
CA GLU A 78 -10.81 2.97 1.01
C GLU A 78 -12.22 3.37 1.46
N GLY A 79 -13.24 3.01 0.69
CA GLY A 79 -14.65 3.23 1.05
C GLY A 79 -15.02 2.52 2.36
N ILE A 80 -14.61 1.26 2.51
CA ILE A 80 -14.80 0.49 3.75
C ILE A 80 -14.07 1.15 4.93
N ASN A 81 -12.81 1.53 4.72
CA ASN A 81 -11.98 2.16 5.75
C ASN A 81 -12.54 3.52 6.19
N ASN A 82 -13.01 4.35 5.25
CA ASN A 82 -13.61 5.64 5.55
C ASN A 82 -14.90 5.48 6.35
N ARG A 83 -15.78 4.54 5.96
CA ARG A 83 -16.99 4.24 6.73
C ARG A 83 -16.65 3.75 8.15
N THR A 84 -15.69 2.84 8.29
CA THR A 84 -15.22 2.37 9.58
C THR A 84 -14.67 3.51 10.45
N LYS A 85 -13.89 4.42 9.85
CA LYS A 85 -13.39 5.63 10.53
C LYS A 85 -14.53 6.56 10.96
N VAL A 86 -15.57 6.73 10.16
CA VAL A 86 -16.77 7.52 10.51
C VAL A 86 -17.49 6.87 11.70
N ILE A 87 -17.76 5.56 11.65
CA ILE A 87 -18.38 4.81 12.75
C ILE A 87 -17.56 4.98 14.04
N LYS A 88 -16.24 4.86 13.97
CA LYS A 88 -15.36 5.06 15.12
C LYS A 88 -15.49 6.47 15.70
N ARG A 89 -15.48 7.51 14.84
CA ARG A 89 -15.57 8.93 15.25
C ARG A 89 -16.92 9.29 15.88
N THR A 90 -18.03 8.74 15.38
CA THR A 90 -19.38 9.08 15.86
C THR A 90 -19.84 8.29 17.08
N SER A 91 -19.08 7.28 17.51
CA SER A 91 -19.53 6.35 18.57
C SER A 91 -19.01 6.68 19.97
N TYR A 92 -18.40 7.85 20.19
CA TYR A 92 -17.91 8.32 21.50
C TYR A 92 -17.05 7.29 22.28
N GLY A 93 -16.35 6.41 21.55
CA GLY A 93 -15.47 5.38 22.11
C GLY A 93 -16.13 4.00 22.24
N PHE A 94 -15.48 2.99 21.67
CA PHE A 94 -15.82 1.59 21.91
C PHE A 94 -14.93 1.02 23.01
N LYS A 95 -15.54 0.59 24.12
CA LYS A 95 -14.83 -0.13 25.19
C LYS A 95 -14.63 -1.62 24.89
N ASN A 96 -15.37 -2.16 23.92
CA ASN A 96 -15.38 -3.56 23.56
C ASN A 96 -15.26 -3.71 22.03
N PHE A 97 -14.20 -4.40 21.58
CA PHE A 97 -13.92 -4.61 20.16
C PHE A 97 -15.01 -5.44 19.46
N SER A 98 -15.57 -6.45 20.13
CA SER A 98 -16.66 -7.27 19.57
C SER A 98 -17.88 -6.42 19.23
N ARG A 99 -18.22 -5.43 20.07
CA ARG A 99 -19.31 -4.47 19.79
C ARG A 99 -18.97 -3.55 18.63
N PHE A 100 -17.72 -3.09 18.52
CA PHE A 100 -17.26 -2.30 17.38
C PHE A 100 -17.36 -3.09 16.07
N ARG A 101 -16.87 -4.33 16.07
CA ARG A 101 -16.94 -5.26 14.93
C ARG A 101 -18.37 -5.54 14.51
N ALA A 102 -19.27 -5.84 15.46
CA ALA A 102 -20.68 -6.08 15.17
C ALA A 102 -21.34 -4.86 14.50
N LYS A 103 -21.05 -3.64 14.99
CA LYS A 103 -21.57 -2.41 14.39
C LYS A 103 -21.03 -2.15 12.98
N ILE A 104 -19.74 -2.40 12.75
CA ILE A 104 -19.14 -2.31 11.40
C ILE A 104 -19.86 -3.28 10.46
N LEU A 105 -19.96 -4.56 10.82
CA LEU A 105 -20.59 -5.58 9.99
C LEU A 105 -22.05 -5.22 9.67
N ALA A 106 -22.85 -4.87 10.68
CA ALA A 106 -24.24 -4.47 10.47
C ALA A 106 -24.38 -3.29 9.49
N GLN A 107 -23.49 -2.29 9.57
CA GLN A 107 -23.49 -1.13 8.68
C GLN A 107 -23.08 -1.44 7.23
N HIS A 108 -22.32 -2.52 7.01
CA HIS A 108 -22.00 -3.01 5.67
C HIS A 108 -23.14 -3.86 5.12
N PHE A 109 -23.68 -4.80 5.91
CA PHE A 109 -24.82 -5.65 5.53
C PHE A 109 -26.07 -4.85 5.13
N ILE A 110 -26.43 -3.82 5.90
CA ILE A 110 -27.60 -2.99 5.61
C ILE A 110 -27.44 -2.25 4.27
N LYS A 111 -26.22 -1.81 3.94
CA LYS A 111 -25.94 -1.11 2.69
C LYS A 111 -26.05 -2.04 1.47
N ASP A 112 -25.57 -3.27 1.59
CA ASP A 112 -25.66 -4.25 0.50
C ASP A 112 -27.13 -4.61 0.20
N PHE A 113 -27.99 -4.59 1.22
CA PHE A 113 -29.44 -4.72 1.07
C PHE A 113 -30.07 -3.52 0.36
N ASP A 114 -29.69 -2.29 0.74
CA ASP A 114 -30.25 -1.06 0.15
C ASP A 114 -29.84 -0.85 -1.33
N ILE A 115 -28.67 -1.36 -1.73
CA ILE A 115 -28.19 -1.34 -3.13
C ILE A 115 -28.94 -2.37 -4.01
N SER A 116 -29.49 -3.44 -3.43
CA SER A 116 -30.17 -4.51 -4.18
C SER A 116 -31.68 -4.29 -4.36
N VAL A 117 -32.22 -3.16 -3.89
CA VAL A 117 -33.62 -2.74 -4.12
C VAL A 117 -33.71 -1.52 -5.07
N GLY A 118 -32.64 -1.25 -5.84
CA GLY A 118 -32.60 -0.22 -6.88
C GLY A 118 -32.73 -0.79 -8.28
#